data_AF-A0A836F0K1-F1
#
_entry.id   AF-A0A836F0K1-F1
#
_cell.length_a   1.000
_cell.length_b   1.000
_cell.length_c   1.000
_cell.angle_alpha   90.00
_cell.angle_beta   90.00
_cell.angle_gamma   90.00
#
_symmetry.space_group_name_H-M   'P 1'
#
loop_
_entity.id
_entity.type
_entity.pdbx_description
1 polymer ?
#
loop_
_entity_poly.entity_id
_entity_poly.type
_entity_poly.pdbx_seq_one_letter_code
_entity_poly.pdbx_strand_id
1 'polypeptide(L)'
;MSIQSPAKCEIRSVIRYLVWKGKTPVEVYNEVKTAYGDKGMNRTSVFKWCREFKNGRTSVHDDQRSGRPSILTDDIVEKIENALRDDRRLTVDELSAMFPQISRSLLHETITETLGYRKLSARWVPKQLTDQHKLNRVEAGQEFLRRYKLHGDEFLRSIVTGDETWVEKSFQPTRRSSRESYGDQAIDYVCLKRKESLGTCTELECYWRRSSLASVDTTKKYIELKELGKINVVDVHLPDNSSFLKAVVDKAKEKQLDSQLSKHNFILESEIYKSLLIHQLLLNFCEKGGFFVDDFLEYASKEMLKDLIFSDTLIWYSIRYDRVTASRLYEAAHCKTFNGTFVQQIIGASQIFESQAMQRGKKLEKEVLIEIGKITRLLFKDCGLVLLPSFPVLGALPNAIGDDIIVEVKCPSSTKTFDNFLPNGKINEKKCIHVQGDYVEK
;
A
#
# COMPACT_ATOMS: atom_id res chain seq x y z
N MET A 1 8.57 7.51 65.47
CA MET A 1 8.11 7.51 64.06
C MET A 1 6.75 6.83 64.01
N SER A 2 5.71 7.52 63.55
CA SER A 2 4.40 6.93 63.29
C SER A 2 4.22 6.84 61.77
N ILE A 3 3.97 5.63 61.25
CA ILE A 3 3.77 5.40 59.82
C ILE A 3 2.43 6.05 59.42
N GLN A 4 2.46 7.02 58.51
CA GLN A 4 1.32 7.92 58.30
C GLN A 4 0.12 7.28 57.57
N SER A 5 0.26 6.13 56.90
CA SER A 5 -0.85 5.37 56.30
C SER A 5 -0.43 3.95 55.88
N PRO A 6 -0.41 2.95 56.78
CA PRO A 6 0.00 1.59 56.44
C PRO A 6 -1.05 0.90 55.55
N ALA A 7 -0.61 0.24 54.48
CA ALA A 7 -1.49 -0.60 53.67
C ALA A 7 -1.90 -1.85 54.44
N LYS A 8 -3.10 -2.37 54.19
CA LYS A 8 -3.62 -3.56 54.91
C LYS A 8 -2.70 -4.77 54.78
N CYS A 9 -2.05 -4.96 53.63
CA CYS A 9 -1.09 -6.05 53.40
C CYS A 9 0.20 -5.88 54.22
N GLU A 10 0.64 -4.65 54.50
CA GLU A 10 1.82 -4.38 55.33
C GLU A 10 1.55 -4.79 56.79
N ILE A 11 0.40 -4.38 57.34
CA ILE A 11 0.00 -4.78 58.70
C ILE A 11 -0.13 -6.30 58.80
N ARG A 12 -0.70 -6.96 57.77
CA ARG A 12 -0.81 -8.44 57.72
C ARG A 12 0.55 -9.12 57.62
N SER A 13 1.53 -8.52 56.95
CA SER A 13 2.90 -9.03 56.89
C SER A 13 3.57 -9.00 58.25
N VAL A 14 3.37 -7.93 59.03
CA VAL A 14 3.84 -7.84 60.41
C VAL A 14 3.13 -8.86 61.31
N ILE A 15 1.81 -9.03 61.18
CA ILE A 15 1.07 -10.06 61.91
C ILE A 15 1.64 -11.45 61.60
N ARG A 16 1.89 -11.77 60.33
CA ARG A 16 2.49 -13.05 59.91
C ARG A 16 3.86 -13.27 60.56
N TYR A 17 4.71 -12.25 60.57
CA TYR A 17 6.02 -12.32 61.22
C TYR A 17 5.93 -12.57 62.73
N LEU A 18 5.00 -11.88 63.43
CA LEU A 18 4.84 -12.03 64.87
C LEU A 18 4.23 -13.39 65.25
N VAL A 19 3.32 -13.92 64.42
CA VAL A 19 2.79 -15.29 64.57
C VAL A 19 3.90 -16.32 64.36
N TRP A 20 4.78 -16.12 63.35
CA TRP A 20 5.94 -16.98 63.14
C TRP A 20 6.93 -16.95 64.32
N LYS A 21 7.09 -15.80 64.99
CA LYS A 21 7.85 -15.67 66.24
C LYS A 21 7.18 -16.32 67.47
N GLY A 22 6.02 -16.96 67.30
CA GLY A 22 5.33 -17.67 68.38
C GLY A 22 4.54 -16.78 69.33
N LYS A 23 4.31 -15.49 69.00
CA LYS A 23 3.53 -14.59 69.85
C LYS A 23 2.05 -14.97 69.87
N THR A 24 1.41 -14.76 71.01
CA THR A 24 -0.03 -14.97 71.18
C THR A 24 -0.82 -13.86 70.44
N PRO A 25 -2.07 -14.12 70.00
CA PRO A 25 -2.88 -13.10 69.31
C PRO A 25 -3.08 -11.81 70.12
N VAL A 26 -3.04 -11.88 71.45
CA VAL A 26 -3.13 -10.70 72.34
C VAL A 26 -1.87 -9.84 72.25
N GLU A 27 -0.69 -10.47 72.30
CA GLU A 27 0.61 -9.78 72.16
C GLU A 27 0.74 -9.17 70.76
N VAL A 28 0.36 -9.91 69.72
CA VAL A 28 0.34 -9.41 68.34
C VAL A 28 -0.55 -8.17 68.21
N TYR A 29 -1.75 -8.17 68.81
CA TYR A 29 -2.63 -7.00 68.78
C TYR A 29 -2.02 -5.80 69.50
N ASN A 30 -1.40 -6.00 70.67
CA ASN A 30 -0.77 -4.91 71.42
C ASN A 30 0.40 -4.29 70.64
N GLU A 31 1.20 -5.10 69.95
CA GLU A 31 2.30 -4.60 69.11
C GLU A 31 1.82 -3.88 67.87
N VAL A 32 0.80 -4.41 67.18
CA VAL A 32 0.16 -3.72 66.05
C VAL A 32 -0.45 -2.39 66.52
N LYS A 33 -1.10 -2.35 67.69
CA LYS A 33 -1.66 -1.12 68.26
C LYS A 33 -0.57 -0.13 68.66
N THR A 34 0.55 -0.60 69.20
CA THR A 34 1.69 0.25 69.58
C THR A 34 2.38 0.86 68.35
N ALA A 35 2.58 0.05 67.30
CA ALA A 35 3.27 0.49 66.08
C ALA A 35 2.40 1.37 65.16
N TYR A 36 1.10 1.08 65.05
CA TYR A 36 0.21 1.70 64.07
C TYR A 36 -0.92 2.56 64.68
N GLY A 37 -1.09 2.57 66.00
CA GLY A 37 -2.11 3.35 66.70
C GLY A 37 -3.53 3.06 66.19
N ASP A 38 -4.35 4.10 66.10
CA ASP A 38 -5.74 4.02 65.61
C ASP A 38 -5.86 3.70 64.12
N LYS A 39 -4.76 3.80 63.37
CA LYS A 39 -4.67 3.39 61.96
C LYS A 39 -4.37 1.89 61.80
N GLY A 40 -4.14 1.20 62.92
CA GLY A 40 -3.92 -0.24 62.96
C GLY A 40 -5.17 -1.06 62.66
N MET A 41 -4.96 -2.35 62.45
CA MET A 41 -6.04 -3.30 62.23
C MET A 41 -6.82 -3.54 63.54
N ASN A 42 -8.16 -3.59 63.47
CA ASN A 42 -8.97 -3.84 64.66
C ASN A 42 -8.70 -5.23 65.27
N ARG A 43 -8.99 -5.39 66.57
CA ARG A 43 -8.68 -6.61 67.34
C ARG A 43 -9.23 -7.87 66.68
N THR A 44 -10.48 -7.85 66.23
CA THR A 44 -11.14 -8.99 65.57
C THR A 44 -10.41 -9.42 64.30
N SER A 45 -9.98 -8.46 63.49
CA SER A 45 -9.26 -8.73 62.24
C SER A 45 -7.84 -9.24 62.51
N VAL A 46 -7.13 -8.70 63.51
CA VAL A 46 -5.82 -9.23 63.93
C VAL A 46 -5.95 -10.69 64.36
N PHE A 47 -6.97 -11.02 65.17
CA PHE A 47 -7.21 -12.38 65.63
C PHE A 47 -7.57 -13.33 64.48
N LYS A 48 -8.40 -12.88 63.53
CA LYS A 48 -8.71 -13.63 62.31
C LYS A 48 -7.42 -13.96 61.54
N TRP A 49 -6.59 -12.96 61.25
CA TRP A 49 -5.33 -13.18 60.52
C TRP A 49 -4.33 -14.05 61.30
N CYS A 50 -4.26 -13.92 62.63
CA CYS A 50 -3.47 -14.84 63.45
C CYS A 50 -3.92 -16.30 63.29
N ARG A 51 -5.25 -16.53 63.26
CA ARG A 51 -5.81 -17.88 63.04
C ARG A 51 -5.49 -18.40 61.65
N GLU A 52 -5.70 -17.59 60.62
CA GLU A 52 -5.41 -17.98 59.23
C GLU A 52 -3.94 -18.33 59.02
N PHE A 53 -3.01 -17.54 59.58
CA PHE A 53 -1.57 -17.84 59.50
C PHE A 53 -1.17 -19.07 60.32
N LYS A 54 -1.78 -19.30 61.49
CA LYS A 54 -1.59 -20.56 62.24
C LYS A 54 -2.10 -21.77 61.48
N ASN A 55 -3.15 -21.62 60.67
CA ASN A 55 -3.72 -22.65 59.82
C ASN A 55 -2.96 -22.83 58.48
N GLY A 56 -1.78 -22.21 58.32
CA GLY A 56 -0.89 -22.45 57.18
C GLY A 56 -1.08 -21.52 55.98
N ARG A 57 -1.96 -20.49 56.06
CA ARG A 57 -2.06 -19.48 55.00
C ARG A 57 -0.73 -18.74 54.85
N THR A 58 -0.27 -18.53 53.61
CA THR A 58 0.98 -17.79 53.33
C THR A 58 0.75 -16.42 52.70
N SER A 59 -0.40 -16.23 52.04
CA SER A 59 -0.77 -14.97 51.37
C SER A 59 -1.28 -13.92 52.36
N VAL A 60 -0.76 -12.69 52.23
CA VAL A 60 -1.19 -11.49 52.98
C VAL A 60 -2.28 -10.68 52.25
N HIS A 61 -2.63 -11.07 51.02
CA HIS A 61 -3.68 -10.44 50.22
C HIS A 61 -5.03 -11.09 50.52
N ASP A 62 -6.12 -10.34 50.24
CA ASP A 62 -7.47 -10.91 50.28
C ASP A 62 -7.62 -11.98 49.20
N ASP A 63 -8.35 -13.05 49.49
CA ASP A 63 -8.70 -14.04 48.46
C ASP A 63 -9.66 -13.42 47.44
N GLN A 64 -9.67 -13.99 46.24
CA GLN A 64 -10.59 -13.57 45.19
C GLN A 64 -12.02 -13.69 45.70
N ARG A 65 -12.72 -12.55 45.82
CA ARG A 65 -14.10 -12.55 46.30
C ARG A 65 -14.96 -13.25 45.26
N SER A 66 -15.76 -14.22 45.68
CA SER A 66 -16.87 -14.72 44.86
C SER A 66 -17.79 -13.54 44.56
N GLY A 67 -17.79 -13.09 43.30
CA GLY A 67 -18.67 -12.02 42.84
C GLY A 67 -20.14 -12.43 42.82
N ARG A 68 -20.98 -11.59 42.21
CA ARG A 68 -22.38 -11.92 41.90
C ARG A 68 -22.42 -13.20 41.04
N PRO A 69 -23.35 -14.16 41.28
CA PRO A 69 -23.53 -15.30 40.39
C PRO A 69 -23.71 -14.81 38.95
N SER A 70 -22.88 -15.31 38.03
CA SER A 70 -22.99 -14.95 36.62
C SER A 70 -24.25 -15.60 36.04
N ILE A 71 -25.00 -14.86 35.22
CA ILE A 71 -26.12 -15.41 34.44
C ILE A 71 -25.59 -16.38 33.36
N LEU A 72 -24.30 -16.29 33.02
CA LEU A 72 -23.62 -17.24 32.14
C LEU A 72 -23.36 -18.55 32.89
N THR A 73 -24.17 -19.55 32.56
CA THR A 73 -23.85 -20.96 32.83
C THR A 73 -23.00 -21.51 31.68
N ASP A 74 -22.22 -22.57 31.95
CA ASP A 74 -21.39 -23.22 30.95
C ASP A 74 -22.22 -23.73 29.75
N ASP A 75 -23.46 -24.19 29.98
CA ASP A 75 -24.41 -24.60 28.93
C ASP A 75 -24.77 -23.46 27.97
N ILE A 76 -24.92 -22.24 28.49
CA ILE A 76 -25.22 -21.06 27.67
C ILE A 76 -23.99 -20.66 26.84
N VAL A 77 -22.80 -20.73 27.43
CA VAL A 77 -21.53 -20.46 26.73
C VAL A 77 -21.32 -21.44 25.59
N GLU A 78 -21.58 -22.74 25.84
CA GLU A 78 -21.46 -23.78 24.82
C GLU A 78 -22.45 -23.56 23.66
N LYS A 79 -23.69 -23.16 23.94
CA LYS A 79 -24.67 -22.82 22.90
C LYS A 79 -24.25 -21.63 22.05
N ILE A 80 -23.66 -20.59 22.65
CA ILE A 80 -23.11 -19.45 21.90
C ILE A 80 -21.93 -19.89 21.03
N GLU A 81 -21.04 -20.75 21.55
CA GLU A 81 -19.91 -21.27 20.77
C GLU A 81 -20.38 -22.11 19.58
N ASN A 82 -21.38 -22.96 19.76
CA ASN A 82 -21.94 -23.78 18.69
C ASN A 82 -22.59 -22.93 17.60
N ALA A 83 -23.39 -21.93 17.96
CA ALA A 83 -23.96 -20.99 17.00
C ALA A 83 -22.89 -20.28 16.15
N LEU A 84 -21.79 -19.85 16.79
CA LEU A 84 -20.65 -19.24 16.11
C LEU A 84 -19.82 -20.22 15.26
N ARG A 85 -19.81 -21.51 15.59
CA ARG A 85 -19.13 -22.54 14.80
C ARG A 85 -19.91 -22.87 13.53
N ASP A 86 -21.23 -22.92 13.65
CA ASP A 86 -22.16 -23.20 12.55
C ASP A 86 -22.21 -22.04 11.55
N ASP A 87 -22.41 -20.82 12.04
CA ASP A 87 -22.30 -19.61 11.21
C ASP A 87 -21.43 -18.54 11.87
N ARG A 88 -20.21 -18.40 11.33
CA ARG A 88 -19.23 -17.41 11.80
C ARG A 88 -19.61 -15.98 11.45
N ARG A 89 -20.67 -15.77 10.66
CA ARG A 89 -21.09 -14.47 10.14
C ARG A 89 -22.10 -13.76 11.03
N LEU A 90 -22.59 -14.46 12.06
CA LEU A 90 -23.60 -13.94 12.98
C LEU A 90 -23.13 -12.64 13.65
N THR A 91 -23.97 -11.62 13.54
CA THR A 91 -23.80 -10.36 14.25
C THR A 91 -24.14 -10.53 15.73
N VAL A 92 -23.63 -9.61 16.56
CA VAL A 92 -24.00 -9.58 17.99
C VAL A 92 -25.50 -9.36 18.16
N ASP A 93 -26.14 -8.66 17.23
CA ASP A 93 -27.58 -8.37 17.27
C ASP A 93 -28.41 -9.63 16.95
N GLU A 94 -28.00 -10.42 15.96
CA GLU A 94 -28.62 -11.73 15.67
C GLU A 94 -28.42 -12.72 16.82
N LEU A 95 -27.22 -12.79 17.38
CA LEU A 95 -26.96 -13.61 18.58
C LEU A 95 -27.77 -13.11 19.78
N SER A 96 -27.97 -11.80 19.94
CA SER A 96 -28.81 -11.24 21.00
C SER A 96 -30.29 -11.61 20.82
N ALA A 97 -30.76 -11.80 19.58
CA ALA A 97 -32.09 -12.30 19.30
C ALA A 97 -32.22 -13.81 19.59
N MET A 98 -31.15 -14.59 19.37
CA MET A 98 -31.08 -16.02 19.70
C MET A 98 -30.97 -16.28 21.21
N PHE A 99 -30.33 -15.37 21.95
CA PHE A 99 -30.09 -15.47 23.39
C PHE A 99 -30.66 -14.26 24.15
N PRO A 100 -32.00 -14.06 24.17
CA PRO A 100 -32.63 -12.88 24.77
C PRO A 100 -32.43 -12.76 26.28
N GLN A 101 -32.06 -13.85 26.97
CA GLN A 101 -31.72 -13.88 28.39
C GLN A 101 -30.37 -13.22 28.71
N ILE A 102 -29.57 -12.91 27.69
CA ILE A 102 -28.23 -12.34 27.82
C ILE A 102 -28.25 -10.93 27.25
N SER A 103 -27.73 -9.96 28.01
CA SER A 103 -27.55 -8.61 27.46
C SER A 103 -26.51 -8.63 26.33
N ARG A 104 -26.73 -7.80 25.32
CA ARG A 104 -25.82 -7.60 24.18
C ARG A 104 -24.36 -7.37 24.58
N SER A 105 -24.11 -6.59 25.64
CA SER A 105 -22.76 -6.31 26.14
C SER A 105 -22.10 -7.56 26.73
N LEU A 106 -22.85 -8.33 27.52
CA LEU A 106 -22.37 -9.57 28.13
C LEU A 106 -22.11 -10.65 27.08
N LEU A 107 -22.93 -10.69 26.03
CA LEU A 107 -22.71 -11.55 24.88
C LEU A 107 -21.42 -11.19 24.14
N HIS A 108 -21.17 -9.90 23.90
CA HIS A 108 -19.91 -9.44 23.30
C HIS A 108 -18.68 -9.81 24.16
N GLU A 109 -18.75 -9.58 25.47
CA GLU A 109 -17.70 -9.97 26.42
C GLU A 109 -17.45 -11.49 26.41
N THR A 110 -18.52 -12.29 26.41
CA THR A 110 -18.41 -13.76 26.34
C THR A 110 -17.71 -14.22 25.07
N ILE A 111 -18.04 -13.62 23.92
CA ILE A 111 -17.44 -13.99 22.63
C ILE A 111 -15.95 -13.60 22.59
N THR A 112 -15.62 -12.42 23.10
CA THR A 112 -14.26 -11.85 22.98
C THR A 112 -13.31 -12.30 24.08
N GLU A 113 -13.73 -12.26 25.33
CA GLU A 113 -12.90 -12.54 26.51
C GLU A 113 -12.97 -14.02 26.90
N THR A 114 -14.17 -14.62 26.96
CA THR A 114 -14.32 -16.02 27.39
C THR A 114 -13.99 -17.01 26.28
N LEU A 115 -14.57 -16.82 25.08
CA LEU A 115 -14.36 -17.72 23.94
C LEU A 115 -13.12 -17.37 23.11
N GLY A 116 -12.60 -16.13 23.24
CA GLY A 116 -11.40 -15.68 22.55
C GLY A 116 -11.59 -15.45 21.04
N TYR A 117 -12.83 -15.22 20.59
CA TYR A 117 -13.11 -14.88 19.20
C TYR A 117 -12.87 -13.40 18.95
N ARG A 118 -12.38 -13.09 17.75
CA ARG A 118 -12.20 -11.72 17.29
C ARG A 118 -13.02 -11.48 16.04
N LYS A 119 -13.55 -10.27 15.93
CA LYS A 119 -14.21 -9.80 14.72
C LYS A 119 -13.15 -9.53 13.65
N LEU A 120 -13.29 -10.19 12.50
CA LEU A 120 -12.45 -10.00 11.32
C LEU A 120 -13.30 -9.51 10.15
N SER A 121 -12.69 -8.71 9.30
CA SER A 121 -13.29 -8.28 8.03
C SER A 121 -13.18 -9.38 6.98
N ALA A 122 -14.23 -9.51 6.16
CA ALA A 122 -14.23 -10.32 4.95
C ALA A 122 -12.99 -10.02 4.07
N ARG A 123 -12.44 -11.05 3.44
CA ARG A 123 -11.44 -10.87 2.36
C ARG A 123 -12.12 -11.09 1.02
N TRP A 124 -11.88 -10.16 0.09
CA TRP A 124 -12.32 -10.32 -1.29
C TRP A 124 -11.63 -11.51 -1.93
N VAL A 125 -12.42 -12.48 -2.38
CA VAL A 125 -11.93 -13.62 -3.16
C VAL A 125 -12.12 -13.31 -4.64
N PRO A 126 -11.10 -13.48 -5.50
CA PRO A 126 -11.17 -13.04 -6.91
C PRO A 126 -12.32 -13.64 -7.72
N LYS A 127 -12.77 -14.86 -7.37
CA LYS A 127 -13.83 -15.60 -8.06
C LYS A 127 -14.40 -16.69 -7.15
N GLN A 128 -15.72 -16.91 -7.19
CA GLN A 128 -16.32 -18.12 -6.62
C GLN A 128 -15.96 -19.33 -7.50
N LEU A 129 -15.22 -20.27 -6.93
CA LEU A 129 -14.74 -21.45 -7.64
C LEU A 129 -15.78 -22.56 -7.60
N THR A 130 -16.05 -23.17 -8.76
CA THR A 130 -16.76 -24.45 -8.85
C THR A 130 -15.84 -25.56 -8.36
N ASP A 131 -16.39 -26.72 -8.02
CA ASP A 131 -15.58 -27.84 -7.55
C ASP A 131 -14.58 -28.32 -8.62
N GLN A 132 -14.95 -28.25 -9.91
CA GLN A 132 -14.02 -28.51 -11.00
C GLN A 132 -12.86 -27.50 -11.03
N HIS A 133 -13.12 -26.19 -10.82
CA HIS A 133 -12.03 -25.21 -10.75
C HIS A 133 -11.10 -25.48 -9.57
N LYS A 134 -11.62 -25.94 -8.42
CA LYS A 134 -10.82 -26.30 -7.26
C LYS A 134 -9.95 -27.52 -7.56
N LEU A 135 -10.52 -28.56 -8.17
CA LEU A 135 -9.80 -29.76 -8.55
C LEU A 135 -8.65 -29.44 -9.51
N ASN A 136 -8.93 -28.72 -10.60
CA ASN A 136 -7.92 -28.33 -11.57
C ASN A 136 -6.78 -27.52 -10.93
N ARG A 137 -7.09 -26.63 -9.98
CA ARG A 137 -6.07 -25.85 -9.26
C ARG A 137 -5.21 -26.71 -8.35
N VAL A 138 -5.80 -27.70 -7.68
CA VAL A 138 -5.06 -28.64 -6.82
C VAL A 138 -4.13 -29.51 -7.68
N GLU A 139 -4.64 -30.06 -8.78
CA GLU A 139 -3.85 -30.88 -9.71
C GLU A 139 -2.69 -30.09 -10.32
N ALA A 140 -2.95 -28.88 -10.82
CA ALA A 140 -1.90 -28.00 -11.33
C ALA A 140 -0.84 -27.67 -10.25
N GLY A 141 -1.29 -27.34 -9.03
CA GLY A 141 -0.39 -27.08 -7.91
C GLY A 141 0.48 -28.28 -7.53
N GLN A 142 -0.10 -29.49 -7.54
CA GLN A 142 0.61 -30.73 -7.29
C GLN A 142 1.66 -31.01 -8.37
N GLU A 143 1.33 -30.75 -9.64
CA GLU A 143 2.26 -30.93 -10.75
C GLU A 143 3.43 -29.94 -10.67
N PHE A 144 3.17 -28.66 -10.37
CA PHE A 144 4.22 -27.67 -10.14
C PHE A 144 5.14 -28.07 -8.97
N LEU A 145 4.55 -28.53 -7.87
CA LEU A 145 5.30 -29.00 -6.71
C LEU A 145 6.16 -30.22 -7.05
N ARG A 146 5.64 -31.16 -7.85
CA ARG A 146 6.36 -32.35 -8.30
C ARG A 146 7.57 -31.96 -9.15
N ARG A 147 7.39 -31.03 -10.10
CA ARG A 147 8.48 -30.53 -10.95
C ARG A 147 9.56 -29.81 -10.16
N TYR A 148 9.16 -28.99 -9.20
CA TYR A 148 10.11 -28.33 -8.31
C TYR A 148 10.90 -29.34 -7.47
N LYS A 149 10.26 -30.40 -6.95
CA LYS A 149 10.98 -31.46 -6.22
C LYS A 149 12.01 -32.21 -7.07
N LEU A 150 11.76 -32.37 -8.37
CA LEU A 150 12.63 -33.12 -9.27
C LEU A 150 13.83 -32.30 -9.76
N HIS A 151 13.59 -31.03 -10.11
CA HIS A 151 14.56 -30.18 -10.81
C HIS A 151 15.04 -28.99 -9.97
N GLY A 152 14.49 -28.80 -8.77
CA GLY A 152 14.87 -27.73 -7.85
C GLY A 152 14.77 -26.35 -8.49
N ASP A 153 15.78 -25.52 -8.21
CA ASP A 153 15.83 -24.14 -8.68
C ASP A 153 16.07 -24.01 -10.20
N GLU A 154 16.57 -25.05 -10.86
CA GLU A 154 16.72 -25.05 -12.34
C GLU A 154 15.37 -24.95 -13.03
N PHE A 155 14.35 -25.64 -12.49
CA PHE A 155 12.98 -25.49 -12.96
C PHE A 155 12.46 -24.07 -12.79
N LEU A 156 12.72 -23.42 -11.65
CA LEU A 156 12.32 -22.03 -11.45
C LEU A 156 13.01 -21.07 -12.43
N ARG A 157 14.30 -21.28 -12.71
CA ARG A 157 15.07 -20.49 -13.70
C ARG A 157 14.56 -20.65 -15.13
N SER A 158 13.87 -21.77 -15.42
CA SER A 158 13.25 -22.00 -16.73
C SER A 158 11.90 -21.31 -16.92
N ILE A 159 11.30 -20.75 -15.85
CA ILE A 159 9.98 -20.11 -15.90
C ILE A 159 10.12 -18.62 -16.18
N VAL A 160 9.46 -18.18 -17.25
CA VAL A 160 9.21 -16.76 -17.53
C VAL A 160 7.71 -16.51 -17.37
N THR A 161 7.34 -15.51 -16.56
CA THR A 161 5.94 -15.14 -16.31
C THR A 161 5.71 -13.66 -16.62
N GLY A 162 4.48 -13.32 -16.98
CA GLY A 162 4.02 -11.96 -17.25
C GLY A 162 2.52 -11.86 -17.07
N ASP A 163 2.03 -10.69 -16.68
CA ASP A 163 0.60 -10.39 -16.54
C ASP A 163 0.34 -8.93 -16.92
N GLU A 164 -0.89 -8.62 -17.32
CA GLU A 164 -1.33 -7.28 -17.71
C GLU A 164 -2.16 -6.65 -16.59
N THR A 165 -1.74 -5.48 -16.11
CA THR A 165 -2.46 -4.76 -15.05
C THR A 165 -2.88 -3.38 -15.53
N TRP A 166 -4.18 -3.08 -15.38
CA TRP A 166 -4.71 -1.74 -15.64
C TRP A 166 -4.33 -0.78 -14.52
N VAL A 167 -3.66 0.33 -14.86
CA VAL A 167 -3.30 1.39 -13.92
C VAL A 167 -4.16 2.62 -14.19
N GLU A 168 -4.96 3.03 -13.20
CA GLU A 168 -5.78 4.24 -13.28
C GLU A 168 -4.95 5.48 -12.93
N LYS A 169 -4.96 6.48 -13.81
CA LYS A 169 -4.10 7.68 -13.76
C LYS A 169 -4.46 8.68 -12.63
N SER A 170 -5.60 8.51 -11.96
CA SER A 170 -6.19 9.46 -11.00
C SER A 170 -6.17 8.98 -9.55
N PHE A 171 -5.38 7.96 -9.21
CA PHE A 171 -5.36 7.44 -7.83
C PHE A 171 -4.76 8.47 -6.84
N GLN A 172 -5.62 9.08 -6.03
CA GLN A 172 -5.21 9.73 -4.79
C GLN A 172 -5.25 8.67 -3.66
N PRO A 173 -4.13 8.41 -2.96
CA PRO A 173 -4.12 7.47 -1.85
C PRO A 173 -4.98 8.02 -0.72
N THR A 174 -6.19 7.49 -0.59
CA THR A 174 -6.98 7.68 0.64
C THR A 174 -6.38 6.76 1.71
N ARG A 175 -5.84 7.37 2.77
CA ARG A 175 -5.43 6.66 4.00
C ARG A 175 -6.61 5.84 4.51
N ARG A 176 -6.64 4.53 4.24
CA ARG A 176 -7.46 3.61 5.03
C ARG A 176 -6.81 3.50 6.40
N SER A 177 -7.59 3.77 7.45
CA SER A 177 -7.16 3.56 8.83
C SER A 177 -7.05 2.06 9.11
N SER A 178 -5.84 1.52 9.02
CA SER A 178 -5.44 0.35 9.80
C SER A 178 -3.92 0.32 9.86
N ARG A 179 -3.41 0.40 11.09
CA ARG A 179 -1.99 0.23 11.44
C ARG A 179 -1.51 -1.14 10.95
N GLU A 180 -0.81 -1.17 9.83
CA GLU A 180 0.20 -2.20 9.55
C GLU A 180 1.49 -1.45 9.22
N SER A 181 2.42 -1.41 10.16
CA SER A 181 3.77 -0.91 9.92
C SER A 181 4.54 -2.02 9.21
N TYR A 182 4.55 -1.97 7.88
CA TYR A 182 5.59 -2.67 7.12
C TYR A 182 6.89 -1.90 7.35
N GLY A 183 7.93 -2.60 7.82
CA GLY A 183 9.25 -2.01 8.04
C GLY A 183 9.81 -1.40 6.76
N ASP A 184 10.83 -0.55 6.92
CA ASP A 184 11.43 0.36 5.92
C ASP A 184 12.05 -0.30 4.66
N GLN A 185 11.65 -1.52 4.30
CA GLN A 185 12.08 -2.25 3.11
C GLN A 185 10.99 -2.39 2.03
N ALA A 186 9.79 -1.84 2.23
CA ALA A 186 8.75 -1.84 1.20
C ALA A 186 8.96 -0.68 0.21
N ILE A 187 9.44 -0.98 -1.00
CA ILE A 187 9.45 -0.04 -2.12
C ILE A 187 8.03 0.00 -2.71
N ASP A 188 7.20 0.86 -2.13
CA ASP A 188 5.85 1.23 -2.57
C ASP A 188 4.76 0.14 -2.48
N TYR A 189 3.51 0.57 -2.31
CA TYR A 189 2.33 -0.30 -2.31
C TYR A 189 1.31 0.20 -3.34
N VAL A 190 1.06 -0.60 -4.37
CA VAL A 190 0.00 -0.34 -5.35
C VAL A 190 -1.32 -0.88 -4.81
N CYS A 191 -2.20 0.00 -4.33
CA CYS A 191 -3.55 -0.38 -3.96
C CYS A 191 -4.44 -0.46 -5.22
N LEU A 192 -4.59 -1.67 -5.76
CA LEU A 192 -5.47 -1.95 -6.89
C LEU A 192 -6.94 -1.78 -6.49
N LYS A 193 -7.62 -0.75 -7.01
CA LYS A 193 -9.09 -0.68 -7.00
C LYS A 193 -9.63 -1.25 -8.31
N ARG A 194 -10.46 -2.30 -8.22
CA ARG A 194 -11.30 -2.72 -9.36
C ARG A 194 -12.38 -1.66 -9.60
N LYS A 195 -12.61 -1.35 -10.88
CA LYS A 195 -13.79 -0.59 -11.33
C LYS A 195 -15.05 -1.31 -10.82
N GLU A 196 -15.95 -0.59 -10.16
CA GLU A 196 -17.19 -1.12 -9.53
C GLU A 196 -18.16 -1.77 -10.52
N SER A 197 -17.87 -1.75 -11.83
CA SER A 197 -18.77 -2.18 -12.90
C SER A 197 -18.61 -3.64 -13.35
N LEU A 198 -17.88 -4.49 -12.64
CA LEU A 198 -17.83 -5.94 -12.92
C LEU A 198 -18.00 -6.77 -11.65
N GLY A 199 -19.22 -7.27 -11.46
CA GLY A 199 -19.53 -8.38 -10.55
C GLY A 199 -19.82 -7.97 -9.12
N THR A 200 -21.01 -8.34 -8.67
CA THR A 200 -21.60 -8.09 -7.35
C THR A 200 -20.61 -8.29 -6.19
N CYS A 201 -20.56 -7.28 -5.33
CA CYS A 201 -20.12 -7.41 -3.95
C CYS A 201 -20.88 -8.57 -3.31
N THR A 202 -20.17 -9.67 -3.03
CA THR A 202 -20.73 -10.75 -2.21
C THR A 202 -20.28 -10.49 -0.78
N GLU A 203 -21.08 -9.64 -0.14
CA GLU A 203 -21.35 -9.58 1.29
C GLU A 203 -20.34 -8.83 2.20
N LEU A 204 -20.90 -7.83 2.90
CA LEU A 204 -20.30 -7.07 3.99
C LEU A 204 -20.46 -7.87 5.29
N GLU A 205 -19.78 -9.02 5.39
CA GLU A 205 -20.00 -9.94 6.51
C GLU A 205 -18.97 -9.81 7.63
N CYS A 206 -19.48 -9.86 8.85
CA CYS A 206 -18.71 -9.79 10.09
C CYS A 206 -18.32 -11.21 10.51
N TYR A 207 -17.03 -11.55 10.49
CA TYR A 207 -16.60 -12.91 10.85
C TYR A 207 -16.08 -12.96 12.28
N TRP A 208 -16.54 -13.93 13.07
CA TRP A 208 -15.90 -14.31 14.32
C TRP A 208 -14.87 -15.41 14.06
N ARG A 209 -13.60 -15.14 14.37
CA ARG A 209 -12.52 -16.13 14.27
C ARG A 209 -11.79 -16.28 15.59
N ARG A 210 -11.63 -17.53 16.02
CA ARG A 210 -10.72 -17.92 17.10
C ARG A 210 -9.30 -18.08 16.54
N SER A 211 -8.28 -17.63 17.27
CA SER A 211 -6.88 -17.81 16.86
C SER A 211 -6.54 -19.30 16.68
N SER A 212 -5.81 -19.66 15.62
CA SER A 212 -5.31 -21.02 15.39
C SER A 212 -4.38 -21.52 16.52
N LEU A 213 -3.82 -20.60 17.31
CA LEU A 213 -2.99 -20.91 18.48
C LEU A 213 -3.81 -21.26 19.73
N ALA A 214 -5.12 -20.95 19.76
CA ALA A 214 -6.00 -21.29 20.87
C ALA A 214 -6.44 -22.77 20.86
N SER A 215 -6.23 -23.49 19.74
CA SER A 215 -6.56 -24.91 19.58
C SER A 215 -5.35 -25.85 19.69
N VAL A 216 -4.17 -25.33 20.06
CA VAL A 216 -2.90 -26.09 20.00
C VAL A 216 -2.82 -27.22 21.04
N ASP A 217 -3.82 -27.38 21.90
CA ASP A 217 -3.75 -28.33 23.01
C ASP A 217 -4.69 -29.54 22.94
N THR A 218 -5.45 -29.78 21.85
CA THR A 218 -6.49 -30.83 21.95
C THR A 218 -6.56 -32.00 20.96
N THR A 219 -5.91 -32.12 19.77
CA THR A 219 -5.80 -33.48 19.14
C THR A 219 -4.99 -33.73 17.85
N LYS A 220 -4.64 -32.77 16.98
CA LYS A 220 -3.86 -33.09 15.75
C LYS A 220 -2.89 -31.98 15.37
N LYS A 221 -1.60 -32.33 15.26
CA LYS A 221 -0.52 -31.39 14.92
C LYS A 221 -0.08 -31.42 13.45
N TYR A 222 -0.36 -32.46 12.66
CA TYR A 222 -0.01 -32.55 11.22
C TYR A 222 -0.68 -33.75 10.53
N ILE A 223 -0.73 -33.74 9.19
CA ILE A 223 -1.12 -34.85 8.30
C ILE A 223 0.14 -35.29 7.54
N GLU A 224 0.44 -36.59 7.50
CA GLU A 224 1.63 -37.11 6.82
C GLU A 224 1.39 -37.34 5.31
N LEU A 225 2.40 -37.03 4.49
CA LEU A 225 2.32 -37.05 3.02
C LEU A 225 1.93 -38.42 2.41
N LYS A 226 2.16 -39.51 3.15
CA LYS A 226 1.80 -40.88 2.75
C LYS A 226 0.30 -41.17 2.80
N GLU A 227 -0.48 -40.32 3.47
CA GLU A 227 -1.94 -40.43 3.60
C GLU A 227 -2.70 -39.84 2.40
N LEU A 228 -2.00 -39.14 1.48
CA LEU A 228 -2.60 -38.48 0.31
C LEU A 228 -2.60 -39.33 -0.98
N GLY A 229 -2.29 -40.63 -0.87
CA GLY A 229 -2.37 -41.60 -1.97
C GLY A 229 -1.02 -41.93 -2.63
N LYS A 230 -0.92 -43.16 -3.16
CA LYS A 230 0.29 -43.67 -3.82
C LYS A 230 0.42 -43.05 -5.21
N ILE A 231 1.51 -42.31 -5.43
CA ILE A 231 1.84 -41.69 -6.72
C ILE A 231 2.58 -42.73 -7.57
N ASN A 232 1.97 -43.18 -8.67
CA ASN A 232 2.68 -43.90 -9.71
C ASN A 232 3.54 -42.90 -10.49
N VAL A 233 4.86 -43.03 -10.38
CA VAL A 233 5.82 -42.26 -11.17
C VAL A 233 5.79 -42.83 -12.59
N VAL A 234 5.16 -42.13 -13.52
CA VAL A 234 5.35 -42.36 -14.95
C VAL A 234 6.45 -41.41 -15.40
N ASP A 235 7.51 -41.99 -15.95
CA ASP A 235 8.64 -41.26 -16.51
C ASP A 235 8.17 -40.62 -17.83
N VAL A 236 7.86 -39.33 -17.79
CA VAL A 236 7.43 -38.58 -18.98
C VAL A 236 8.64 -37.82 -19.49
N HIS A 237 9.23 -38.31 -20.58
CA HIS A 237 10.26 -37.59 -21.31
C HIS A 237 9.71 -36.24 -21.76
N LEU A 238 10.36 -35.16 -21.33
CA LEU A 238 10.03 -33.81 -21.76
C LEU A 238 10.29 -33.69 -23.28
N PRO A 239 9.37 -33.09 -24.06
CA PRO A 239 9.65 -32.78 -25.45
C PRO A 239 10.81 -31.78 -25.54
N ASP A 240 11.61 -31.88 -26.60
CA ASP A 240 12.72 -30.97 -26.86
C ASP A 240 12.18 -29.54 -27.08
N ASN A 241 12.43 -28.68 -26.08
CA ASN A 241 12.00 -27.28 -26.07
C ASN A 241 13.15 -26.31 -26.42
N SER A 242 14.28 -26.81 -26.94
CA SER A 242 15.45 -25.99 -27.28
C SER A 242 15.16 -24.84 -28.24
N SER A 243 14.17 -25.00 -29.13
CA SER A 243 13.77 -24.00 -30.12
C SER A 243 12.63 -23.07 -29.68
N PHE A 244 11.96 -23.35 -28.57
CA PHE A 244 10.75 -22.63 -28.14
C PHE A 244 11.04 -21.15 -27.86
N LEU A 245 12.10 -20.87 -27.10
CA LEU A 245 12.51 -19.49 -26.80
C LEU A 245 12.80 -18.71 -28.08
N LYS A 246 13.50 -19.32 -29.04
CA LYS A 246 13.83 -18.68 -30.32
C LYS A 246 12.57 -18.38 -31.12
N ALA A 247 11.63 -19.32 -31.22
CA ALA A 247 10.36 -19.10 -31.90
C ALA A 247 9.50 -17.99 -31.25
N VAL A 248 9.50 -17.92 -29.91
CA VAL A 248 8.80 -16.84 -29.16
C VAL A 248 9.47 -15.49 -29.40
N VAL A 249 10.80 -15.42 -29.39
CA VAL A 249 11.58 -14.20 -29.66
C VAL A 249 11.36 -13.71 -31.09
N ASP A 250 11.40 -14.61 -32.08
CA ASP A 250 11.17 -14.26 -33.49
C ASP A 250 9.75 -13.71 -33.71
N LYS A 251 8.75 -14.32 -33.06
CA LYS A 251 7.36 -13.83 -33.13
C LYS A 251 7.16 -12.52 -32.39
N ALA A 252 7.86 -12.31 -31.26
CA ALA A 252 7.83 -11.05 -30.53
C ALA A 252 8.49 -9.92 -31.32
N LYS A 253 9.55 -10.23 -32.09
CA LYS A 253 10.22 -9.30 -33.00
C LYS A 253 9.34 -8.91 -34.19
N GLU A 254 8.70 -9.89 -34.84
CA GLU A 254 7.71 -9.64 -35.91
C GLU A 254 6.58 -8.70 -35.46
N LYS A 255 6.17 -8.82 -34.19
CA LYS A 255 5.06 -8.05 -33.61
C LYS A 255 5.48 -6.79 -32.85
N GLN A 256 6.77 -6.46 -32.79
CA GLN A 256 7.31 -5.32 -32.03
C GLN A 256 6.77 -5.24 -30.58
N LEU A 257 6.66 -6.37 -29.89
CA LEU A 257 6.10 -6.41 -28.53
C LEU A 257 7.06 -5.78 -27.52
N ASP A 258 6.63 -4.79 -26.73
CA ASP A 258 7.42 -4.25 -25.61
C ASP A 258 7.24 -5.08 -24.34
N SER A 259 8.23 -5.95 -24.06
CA SER A 259 8.25 -6.85 -22.89
C SER A 259 9.68 -7.05 -22.38
N GLN A 260 9.83 -7.66 -21.21
CA GLN A 260 11.15 -8.01 -20.67
C GLN A 260 11.94 -8.98 -21.58
N LEU A 261 11.22 -9.87 -22.28
CA LEU A 261 11.78 -10.79 -23.28
C LEU A 261 12.38 -10.04 -24.47
N SER A 262 11.71 -9.01 -24.95
CA SER A 262 12.15 -8.17 -26.06
C SER A 262 13.44 -7.43 -25.70
N LYS A 263 13.44 -6.79 -24.52
CA LYS A 263 14.55 -5.97 -24.01
C LYS A 263 15.89 -6.72 -23.91
N HIS A 264 15.87 -8.04 -23.75
CA HIS A 264 17.06 -8.87 -23.62
C HIS A 264 17.50 -9.53 -24.94
N ASN A 265 16.63 -9.59 -25.96
CA ASN A 265 16.87 -10.42 -27.15
C ASN A 265 16.88 -9.63 -28.46
N PHE A 266 16.22 -8.48 -28.56
CA PHE A 266 16.28 -7.63 -29.75
C PHE A 266 15.92 -6.17 -29.45
N ILE A 267 16.49 -5.28 -30.26
CA ILE A 267 16.24 -3.84 -30.25
C ILE A 267 14.88 -3.60 -30.92
N LEU A 268 13.91 -3.09 -30.14
CA LEU A 268 12.61 -2.65 -30.64
C LEU A 268 12.78 -1.39 -31.50
N GLU A 269 11.87 -1.12 -32.44
CA GLU A 269 11.82 0.17 -33.15
C GLU A 269 11.71 1.38 -32.17
N SER A 270 11.31 1.12 -30.92
CA SER A 270 11.36 2.10 -29.83
C SER A 270 12.76 2.55 -29.40
N GLU A 271 13.84 1.93 -29.92
CA GLU A 271 15.21 2.40 -29.75
C GLU A 271 15.50 3.73 -30.44
N ILE A 272 14.69 4.12 -31.45
CA ILE A 272 14.68 5.49 -31.97
C ILE A 272 14.40 6.49 -30.83
N TYR A 273 13.52 6.13 -29.87
CA TYR A 273 13.17 6.99 -28.75
C TYR A 273 14.21 7.00 -27.62
N LYS A 274 15.07 5.98 -27.50
CA LYS A 274 16.14 5.99 -26.49
C LYS A 274 17.09 7.17 -26.67
N SER A 275 17.33 7.57 -27.92
CA SER A 275 18.10 8.77 -28.25
C SER A 275 17.43 10.08 -27.82
N LEU A 276 16.15 10.06 -27.41
CA LEU A 276 15.37 11.23 -27.03
C LEU A 276 15.09 11.32 -25.53
N LEU A 277 15.30 10.24 -24.79
CA LEU A 277 15.05 10.19 -23.36
C LEU A 277 16.30 10.64 -22.59
N ILE A 278 16.19 11.73 -21.83
CA ILE A 278 17.34 12.32 -21.12
C ILE A 278 17.95 11.34 -20.11
N HIS A 279 17.13 10.62 -19.34
CA HIS A 279 17.62 9.59 -18.42
C HIS A 279 18.38 8.47 -19.15
N GLN A 280 17.95 8.05 -20.34
CA GLN A 280 18.62 7.00 -21.10
C GLN A 280 19.94 7.50 -21.69
N LEU A 281 19.95 8.72 -22.23
CA LEU A 281 21.18 9.37 -22.67
C LEU A 281 22.18 9.50 -21.51
N LEU A 282 21.70 9.85 -20.31
CA LEU A 282 22.52 10.00 -19.12
C LEU A 282 23.10 8.65 -18.67
N LEU A 283 22.29 7.59 -18.64
CA LEU A 283 22.76 6.24 -18.34
C LEU A 283 23.84 5.79 -19.34
N ASN A 284 23.59 5.96 -20.64
CA ASN A 284 24.55 5.60 -21.69
C ASN A 284 25.85 6.41 -21.58
N PHE A 285 25.76 7.70 -21.22
CA PHE A 285 26.92 8.56 -20.99
C PHE A 285 27.75 8.10 -19.78
N CYS A 286 27.10 7.78 -18.66
CA CYS A 286 27.75 7.24 -17.47
C CYS A 286 28.41 5.87 -17.72
N GLU A 287 27.75 4.97 -18.47
CA GLU A 287 28.31 3.67 -18.88
C GLU A 287 29.57 3.83 -19.74
N LYS A 288 29.63 4.88 -20.57
CA LYS A 288 30.82 5.25 -21.35
C LYS A 288 31.90 5.98 -20.53
N GLY A 289 31.72 6.11 -19.21
CA GLY A 289 32.68 6.75 -18.31
C GLY A 289 32.59 8.27 -18.27
N GLY A 290 31.48 8.86 -18.71
CA GLY A 290 31.23 10.29 -18.63
C GLY A 290 30.89 10.75 -17.20
N PHE A 291 31.37 11.94 -16.81
CA PHE A 291 31.17 12.49 -15.46
C PHE A 291 30.75 13.97 -15.41
N PHE A 292 31.18 14.80 -16.35
CA PHE A 292 30.92 16.24 -16.32
C PHE A 292 29.64 16.61 -17.09
N VAL A 293 28.97 17.68 -16.64
CA VAL A 293 27.68 18.13 -17.19
C VAL A 293 27.85 18.65 -18.62
N ASP A 294 28.90 19.42 -18.90
CA ASP A 294 29.13 19.98 -20.24
C ASP A 294 29.39 18.87 -21.27
N ASP A 295 30.18 17.86 -20.89
CA ASP A 295 30.43 16.66 -21.69
C ASP A 295 29.14 15.87 -21.96
N PHE A 296 28.25 15.80 -20.97
CA PHE A 296 26.93 15.17 -21.14
C PHE A 296 26.07 15.95 -22.13
N LEU A 297 26.03 17.28 -22.05
CA LEU A 297 25.25 18.11 -22.96
C LEU A 297 25.76 17.97 -24.40
N GLU A 298 27.08 17.95 -24.60
CA GLU A 298 27.69 17.72 -25.92
C GLU A 298 27.37 16.31 -26.45
N TYR A 299 27.48 15.29 -25.59
CA TYR A 299 27.12 13.91 -25.92
C TYR A 299 25.64 13.80 -26.34
N ALA A 300 24.74 14.29 -25.49
CA ALA A 300 23.30 14.26 -25.74
C ALA A 300 22.93 15.02 -27.01
N SER A 301 23.59 16.15 -27.29
CA SER A 301 23.38 16.93 -28.51
C SER A 301 23.74 16.17 -29.79
N LYS A 302 24.79 15.34 -29.75
CA LYS A 302 25.22 14.51 -30.87
C LYS A 302 24.34 13.28 -31.09
N GLU A 303 23.85 12.69 -30.00
CA GLU A 303 23.05 11.46 -30.03
C GLU A 303 21.57 11.72 -30.31
N MET A 304 21.05 12.89 -29.91
CA MET A 304 19.65 13.27 -30.16
C MET A 304 19.37 13.42 -31.66
N LEU A 305 18.36 12.70 -32.15
CA LEU A 305 17.83 12.87 -33.50
C LEU A 305 17.32 14.31 -33.71
N LYS A 306 17.64 14.87 -34.89
CA LYS A 306 17.18 16.20 -35.31
C LYS A 306 15.75 16.12 -35.88
N ASP A 307 14.94 17.15 -35.61
CA ASP A 307 13.66 17.41 -36.28
C ASP A 307 12.56 16.33 -36.14
N LEU A 308 12.25 15.90 -34.92
CA LEU A 308 11.06 15.07 -34.71
C LEU A 308 9.92 15.80 -34.01
N ILE A 309 8.81 15.92 -34.74
CA ILE A 309 7.49 16.33 -34.26
C ILE A 309 6.74 15.07 -33.83
N PHE A 310 6.62 14.84 -32.52
CA PHE A 310 5.94 13.65 -31.98
C PHE A 310 4.54 13.94 -31.47
N SER A 311 3.50 13.50 -32.19
CA SER A 311 2.12 13.54 -31.73
C SER A 311 1.69 12.31 -30.92
N ASP A 312 2.60 11.35 -30.69
CA ASP A 312 2.26 10.08 -30.03
C ASP A 312 2.05 10.27 -28.52
N THR A 313 0.79 10.09 -28.11
CA THR A 313 0.32 10.21 -26.73
C THR A 313 0.97 9.24 -25.74
N LEU A 314 1.55 8.12 -26.21
CA LEU A 314 2.09 7.06 -25.34
C LEU A 314 3.45 7.44 -24.71
N ILE A 315 4.36 8.00 -25.50
CA ILE A 315 5.73 8.38 -25.06
C ILE A 315 5.82 9.83 -24.55
N TRP A 316 4.73 10.59 -24.69
CA TRP A 316 4.62 12.00 -24.33
C TRP A 316 5.07 12.40 -22.91
N TYR A 317 4.79 11.55 -21.93
CA TYR A 317 5.21 11.82 -20.55
C TYR A 317 6.68 11.49 -20.36
N SER A 318 7.15 10.41 -20.98
CA SER A 318 8.53 9.94 -20.88
C SER A 318 9.52 10.91 -21.51
N ILE A 319 9.20 11.52 -22.66
CA ILE A 319 10.13 12.46 -23.32
C ILE A 319 10.23 13.78 -22.56
N ARG A 320 9.21 14.21 -21.82
CA ARG A 320 9.24 15.43 -20.99
C ARG A 320 9.94 15.24 -19.65
N TYR A 321 10.17 14.00 -19.26
CA TYR A 321 10.90 13.68 -18.03
C TYR A 321 12.35 14.19 -18.12
N ASP A 322 12.84 14.80 -17.03
CA ASP A 322 14.15 15.45 -16.94
C ASP A 322 14.37 16.64 -17.90
N ARG A 323 13.31 17.14 -18.57
CA ARG A 323 13.38 18.31 -19.45
C ARG A 323 12.68 19.53 -18.86
N VAL A 324 13.29 20.69 -19.04
CA VAL A 324 12.64 21.98 -18.79
C VAL A 324 11.79 22.34 -20.00
N THR A 325 10.47 22.25 -19.85
CA THR A 325 9.55 22.67 -20.92
C THR A 325 9.40 24.18 -20.97
N ALA A 326 9.03 24.74 -22.13
CA ALA A 326 8.73 26.18 -22.28
C ALA A 326 7.81 26.69 -21.15
N SER A 327 6.77 25.91 -20.80
CA SER A 327 5.82 26.17 -19.69
C SER A 327 6.46 26.42 -18.31
N ARG A 328 7.68 25.92 -18.10
CA ARG A 328 8.47 25.97 -16.87
C ARG A 328 9.74 26.82 -17.00
N LEU A 329 10.06 27.35 -18.20
CA LEU A 329 11.32 28.04 -18.47
C LEU A 329 11.50 29.30 -17.61
N TYR A 330 10.43 30.06 -17.38
CA TYR A 330 10.46 31.20 -16.45
C TYR A 330 10.87 30.79 -15.03
N GLU A 331 10.31 29.69 -14.53
CA GLU A 331 10.63 29.16 -13.19
C GLU A 331 12.08 28.67 -13.14
N ALA A 332 12.56 28.01 -14.20
CA ALA A 332 13.95 27.58 -14.32
C ALA A 332 14.93 28.76 -14.26
N ALA A 333 14.68 29.82 -15.05
CA ALA A 333 15.54 31.01 -15.12
C ALA A 333 15.63 31.78 -13.80
N HIS A 334 14.63 31.63 -12.91
CA HIS A 334 14.59 32.28 -11.61
C HIS A 334 14.84 31.31 -10.45
N CYS A 335 15.17 30.04 -10.74
CA CYS A 335 15.45 29.03 -9.72
C CYS A 335 16.82 29.30 -9.09
N LYS A 336 16.86 29.53 -7.78
CA LYS A 336 18.10 29.77 -7.02
C LYS A 336 18.57 28.57 -6.21
N THR A 337 17.78 27.49 -6.20
CA THR A 337 18.01 26.31 -5.36
C THR A 337 18.43 25.12 -6.21
N PHE A 338 19.57 24.51 -5.89
CA PHE A 338 20.10 23.37 -6.65
C PHE A 338 19.25 22.09 -6.49
N ASN A 339 18.73 21.81 -5.29
CA ASN A 339 17.90 20.63 -4.99
C ASN A 339 16.56 21.02 -4.35
N GLY A 340 15.79 21.87 -5.04
CA GLY A 340 14.50 22.36 -4.57
C GLY A 340 13.29 21.65 -5.18
N THR A 341 12.09 22.10 -4.80
CA THR A 341 10.81 21.60 -5.33
C THR A 341 10.73 21.67 -6.85
N PHE A 342 11.30 22.72 -7.47
CA PHE A 342 11.35 22.85 -8.92
C PHE A 342 12.08 21.68 -9.58
N VAL A 343 13.28 21.35 -9.10
CA VAL A 343 14.07 20.23 -9.63
C VAL A 343 13.34 18.91 -9.41
N GLN A 344 12.75 18.71 -8.23
CA GLN A 344 11.92 17.52 -7.93
C GLN A 344 10.71 17.38 -8.87
N GLN A 345 10.14 18.48 -9.36
CA GLN A 345 9.05 18.44 -10.35
C GLN A 345 9.57 18.06 -11.75
N ILE A 346 10.75 18.54 -12.14
CA ILE A 346 11.37 18.21 -13.45
C ILE A 346 11.77 16.72 -13.51
N ILE A 347 12.38 16.19 -12.45
CA ILE A 347 12.78 14.77 -12.36
C ILE A 347 11.64 13.84 -11.93
N GLY A 348 10.39 14.34 -11.88
CA GLY A 348 9.20 13.56 -11.53
C GLY A 348 9.18 12.96 -10.11
N ALA A 349 10.04 13.43 -9.20
CA ALA A 349 10.05 13.06 -7.78
C ALA A 349 8.89 13.70 -6.98
N SER A 350 8.06 14.51 -7.62
CA SER A 350 6.86 15.11 -7.04
C SER A 350 5.70 15.09 -8.02
N GLN A 351 4.47 14.93 -7.50
CA GLN A 351 3.28 14.91 -8.33
C GLN A 351 3.04 16.28 -8.97
N ILE A 352 2.80 16.27 -10.29
CA ILE A 352 2.38 17.47 -11.02
C ILE A 352 0.93 17.77 -10.63
N PHE A 353 0.71 18.89 -9.94
CA PHE A 353 -0.63 19.33 -9.59
C PHE A 353 -1.46 19.65 -10.84
N GLU A 354 -2.61 19.01 -10.98
CA GLU A 354 -3.56 19.32 -12.05
C GLU A 354 -4.75 20.11 -11.49
N SER A 355 -4.91 21.34 -11.97
CA SER A 355 -6.02 22.22 -11.55
C SER A 355 -7.24 22.08 -12.47
N GLN A 356 -8.42 22.48 -11.98
CA GLN A 356 -9.63 22.58 -12.81
C GLN A 356 -9.44 23.49 -14.03
N ALA A 357 -8.63 24.55 -13.92
CA ALA A 357 -8.31 25.43 -15.03
C ALA A 357 -7.47 24.71 -16.12
N MET A 358 -6.54 23.83 -15.73
CA MET A 358 -5.76 23.03 -16.66
C MET A 358 -6.62 22.02 -17.41
N GLN A 359 -7.55 21.36 -16.71
CA GLN A 359 -8.49 20.42 -17.33
C GLN A 359 -9.43 21.12 -18.32
N ARG A 360 -9.92 22.31 -17.97
CA ARG A 360 -10.71 23.16 -18.88
C ARG A 360 -9.90 23.53 -20.13
N GLY A 361 -8.64 23.93 -19.95
CA GLY A 361 -7.73 24.24 -21.05
C GLY A 361 -7.64 23.10 -22.06
N LYS A 362 -7.29 21.89 -21.59
CA LYS A 362 -7.18 20.68 -22.43
C LYS A 362 -8.46 20.37 -23.20
N LYS A 363 -9.63 20.57 -22.58
CA LYS A 363 -10.92 20.31 -23.24
C LYS A 363 -11.19 21.27 -24.40
N LEU A 364 -10.86 22.55 -24.21
CA LEU A 364 -11.26 23.62 -25.14
C LEU A 364 -10.19 23.97 -26.17
N GLU A 365 -8.94 23.57 -25.96
CA GLU A 365 -7.81 23.89 -26.83
C GLU A 365 -8.11 23.60 -28.31
N LYS A 366 -8.62 22.39 -28.60
CA LYS A 366 -8.98 21.98 -29.97
C LYS A 366 -10.15 22.78 -30.54
N GLU A 367 -11.18 23.05 -29.74
CA GLU A 367 -12.33 23.85 -30.15
C GLU A 367 -11.89 25.29 -30.50
N VAL A 368 -11.01 25.89 -29.69
CA VAL A 368 -10.46 27.23 -29.93
C VAL A 368 -9.61 27.28 -31.19
N LEU A 369 -8.75 26.28 -31.42
CA LEU A 369 -7.94 26.21 -32.65
C LEU A 369 -8.82 26.14 -33.91
N ILE A 370 -9.92 25.37 -33.88
CA ILE A 370 -10.88 25.29 -34.98
C ILE A 370 -11.52 26.66 -35.25
N GLU A 371 -11.95 27.38 -34.22
CA GLU A 371 -12.56 28.71 -34.38
C GLU A 371 -11.55 29.76 -34.85
N ILE A 372 -10.32 29.75 -34.34
CA ILE A 372 -9.25 30.64 -34.82
C ILE A 372 -8.95 30.35 -36.29
N GLY A 373 -8.90 29.07 -36.70
CA GLY A 373 -8.68 28.69 -38.09
C GLY A 373 -9.76 29.22 -39.02
N LYS A 374 -11.04 29.20 -38.59
CA LYS A 374 -12.16 29.79 -39.35
C LYS A 374 -12.05 31.31 -39.48
N ILE A 375 -11.70 32.00 -38.39
CA ILE A 375 -11.62 33.47 -38.36
C ILE A 375 -10.43 33.98 -39.17
N THR A 376 -9.26 33.37 -38.98
CA THR A 376 -8.00 33.81 -39.58
C THR A 376 -7.77 33.23 -40.98
N ARG A 377 -8.53 32.19 -41.37
CA ARG A 377 -8.32 31.38 -42.58
C ARG A 377 -6.95 30.71 -42.66
N LEU A 378 -6.25 30.59 -41.53
CA LEU A 378 -4.97 29.90 -41.43
C LEU A 378 -5.21 28.41 -41.23
N LEU A 379 -4.34 27.61 -41.83
CA LEU A 379 -4.30 26.16 -41.63
C LEU A 379 -3.33 25.85 -40.51
N PHE A 380 -3.83 25.15 -39.49
CA PHE A 380 -3.04 24.72 -38.35
C PHE A 380 -2.78 23.22 -38.43
N LYS A 381 -1.55 22.82 -38.18
CA LYS A 381 -1.16 21.42 -38.03
C LYS A 381 -0.99 21.11 -36.55
N ASP A 382 -1.54 19.98 -36.13
CA ASP A 382 -1.22 19.40 -34.84
C ASP A 382 0.30 19.18 -34.76
N CYS A 383 0.89 19.57 -33.64
CA CYS A 383 2.31 19.50 -33.43
C CYS A 383 2.63 18.73 -32.15
N GLY A 384 3.80 18.11 -32.16
CA GLY A 384 4.34 17.33 -31.07
C GLY A 384 5.33 18.13 -30.22
N LEU A 385 6.04 17.42 -29.35
CA LEU A 385 7.19 18.00 -28.65
C LEU A 385 8.24 18.43 -29.67
N VAL A 386 8.61 19.70 -29.63
CA VAL A 386 9.70 20.27 -30.41
C VAL A 386 10.95 20.29 -29.55
N LEU A 387 12.02 19.69 -30.05
CA LEU A 387 13.30 19.56 -29.36
C LEU A 387 14.37 20.29 -30.14
N LEU A 388 15.26 20.97 -29.42
CA LEU A 388 16.47 21.54 -30.00
C LEU A 388 17.67 20.69 -29.57
N PRO A 389 18.29 19.92 -30.48
CA PRO A 389 19.42 19.06 -30.12
C PRO A 389 20.59 19.82 -29.49
N SER A 390 20.81 21.09 -29.84
CA SER A 390 21.82 21.96 -29.21
C SER A 390 21.55 22.23 -27.73
N PHE A 391 20.29 22.12 -27.29
CA PHE A 391 19.86 22.25 -25.90
C PHE A 391 19.02 21.05 -25.50
N PRO A 392 19.63 19.86 -25.32
CA PRO A 392 18.93 18.60 -25.18
C PRO A 392 18.08 18.51 -23.91
N VAL A 393 18.27 19.40 -22.93
CA VAL A 393 17.45 19.45 -21.70
C VAL A 393 16.23 20.36 -21.83
N LEU A 394 16.10 21.09 -22.94
CA LEU A 394 14.95 21.96 -23.22
C LEU A 394 13.96 21.27 -24.16
N GLY A 395 12.71 21.69 -24.08
CA GLY A 395 11.66 21.26 -24.99
C GLY A 395 10.51 22.26 -25.05
N ALA A 396 9.98 22.46 -26.25
CA ALA A 396 8.84 23.34 -26.49
C ALA A 396 7.63 22.52 -26.93
N LEU A 397 6.44 23.02 -26.61
CA LEU A 397 5.22 22.32 -26.97
C LEU A 397 4.13 23.31 -27.37
N PRO A 398 4.18 23.75 -28.63
CA PRO A 398 3.15 24.62 -29.13
C PRO A 398 1.81 23.89 -29.23
N ASN A 399 0.70 24.64 -29.18
CA ASN A 399 -0.63 24.05 -29.35
C ASN A 399 -0.92 23.76 -30.83
N ALA A 400 -0.41 24.60 -31.73
CA ALA A 400 -0.40 24.32 -33.16
C ALA A 400 0.70 25.09 -33.88
N ILE A 401 1.07 24.61 -35.06
CA ILE A 401 1.98 25.30 -35.97
C ILE A 401 1.24 25.58 -37.29
N GLY A 402 1.26 26.84 -37.72
CA GLY A 402 0.88 27.26 -39.07
C GLY A 402 2.12 27.49 -39.95
N ASP A 403 1.92 27.90 -41.20
CA ASP A 403 3.02 28.01 -42.17
C ASP A 403 4.17 28.93 -41.69
N ASP A 404 3.84 30.06 -41.07
CA ASP A 404 4.81 31.02 -40.52
C ASP A 404 4.50 31.48 -39.09
N ILE A 405 3.62 30.78 -38.38
CA ILE A 405 3.24 31.15 -37.01
C ILE A 405 3.19 29.95 -36.08
N ILE A 406 3.56 30.19 -34.82
CA ILE A 406 3.35 29.27 -33.71
C ILE A 406 2.14 29.77 -32.93
N VAL A 407 1.24 28.85 -32.58
CA VAL A 407 0.01 29.15 -31.85
C VAL A 407 0.07 28.58 -30.45
N GLU A 408 -0.04 29.47 -29.46
CA GLU A 408 -0.22 29.14 -28.05
C GLU A 408 -1.62 29.61 -27.61
N VAL A 409 -2.46 28.65 -27.25
CA VAL A 409 -3.84 28.84 -26.81
C VAL A 409 -3.90 28.90 -25.28
N LYS A 410 -4.61 29.91 -24.77
CA LYS A 410 -4.98 30.01 -23.36
C LYS A 410 -6.49 30.17 -23.22
N CYS A 411 -7.07 29.34 -22.35
CA CYS A 411 -8.51 29.27 -22.12
C CYS A 411 -8.86 29.74 -20.70
N PRO A 412 -8.75 31.06 -20.38
CA PRO A 412 -9.06 31.57 -19.05
C PRO A 412 -10.52 31.31 -18.66
N SER A 413 -10.75 31.07 -17.37
CA SER A 413 -12.08 30.78 -16.81
C SER A 413 -12.82 32.01 -16.27
N SER A 414 -12.16 33.16 -16.19
CA SER A 414 -12.74 34.42 -15.71
C SER A 414 -12.08 35.64 -16.36
N THR A 415 -12.77 36.78 -16.37
CA THR A 415 -12.23 38.06 -16.86
C THR A 415 -10.96 38.45 -16.11
N LYS A 416 -10.93 38.29 -14.78
CA LYS A 416 -9.73 38.52 -13.97
C LYS A 416 -8.53 37.69 -14.44
N THR A 417 -8.76 36.42 -14.81
CA THR A 417 -7.70 35.55 -15.32
C THR A 417 -7.27 35.97 -16.72
N PHE A 418 -8.21 36.40 -17.57
CA PHE A 418 -7.92 36.94 -18.89
C PHE A 418 -7.03 38.19 -18.81
N ASP A 419 -7.36 39.14 -17.92
CA ASP A 419 -6.59 40.37 -17.71
C ASP A 419 -5.17 40.09 -17.18
N ASN A 420 -4.96 38.97 -16.46
CA ASN A 420 -3.62 38.55 -16.05
C ASN A 420 -2.76 38.03 -17.22
N PHE A 421 -3.39 37.45 -18.24
CA PHE A 421 -2.69 36.99 -19.45
C PHE A 421 -2.36 38.14 -20.39
N LEU A 422 -3.31 39.07 -20.55
CA LEU A 422 -3.23 40.22 -21.44
C LEU A 422 -3.46 41.54 -20.69
N PRO A 423 -2.60 41.93 -19.73
CA PRO A 423 -2.73 43.22 -19.07
C PRO A 423 -2.68 44.34 -20.10
N ASN A 424 -3.76 45.13 -20.19
CA ASN A 424 -3.93 46.20 -21.17
C ASN A 424 -3.76 45.74 -22.64
N GLY A 425 -4.14 44.49 -22.95
CA GLY A 425 -4.04 43.93 -24.30
C GLY A 425 -2.62 43.55 -24.73
N LYS A 426 -1.63 43.61 -23.82
CA LYS A 426 -0.25 43.18 -24.09
C LYS A 426 0.04 41.86 -23.37
N ILE A 427 0.83 41.00 -24.00
CA ILE A 427 1.27 39.74 -23.38
C ILE A 427 2.13 40.05 -22.16
N ASN A 428 1.82 39.40 -21.04
CA ASN A 428 2.58 39.49 -19.80
C ASN A 428 4.02 38.98 -19.99
N GLU A 429 5.05 39.66 -19.45
CA GLU A 429 6.47 39.27 -19.57
C GLU A 429 6.74 37.81 -19.19
N LYS A 430 6.09 37.29 -18.13
CA LYS A 430 6.21 35.87 -17.73
C LYS A 430 5.75 34.92 -18.83
N LYS A 431 4.79 35.37 -19.64
CA LYS A 431 4.18 34.66 -20.78
C LYS A 431 4.89 34.94 -22.10
N CYS A 432 5.61 36.06 -22.23
CA CYS A 432 6.53 36.29 -23.34
C CYS A 432 7.66 35.27 -23.35
N ILE A 433 8.17 34.86 -22.18
CA ILE A 433 9.20 33.80 -22.08
C ILE A 433 8.66 32.43 -22.51
N HIS A 434 7.36 32.16 -22.32
CA HIS A 434 6.71 30.96 -22.87
C HIS A 434 6.76 30.97 -24.40
N VAL A 435 6.29 32.06 -25.00
CA VAL A 435 6.29 32.22 -26.46
C VAL A 435 7.72 32.22 -27.03
N GLN A 436 8.66 32.92 -26.39
CA GLN A 436 10.07 32.93 -26.79
C GLN A 436 10.74 31.55 -26.67
N GLY A 437 10.34 30.74 -25.68
CA GLY A 437 10.78 29.36 -25.53
C GLY A 437 10.27 28.43 -26.64
N ASP A 438 9.12 28.75 -27.23
CA ASP A 438 8.61 28.07 -28.43
C ASP A 438 9.26 28.59 -29.73
N TYR A 439 9.94 29.75 -29.68
CA TYR A 439 10.70 30.38 -30.78
C TYR A 439 12.18 29.96 -30.84
N VAL A 440 12.56 28.91 -30.12
CA VAL A 440 13.95 28.42 -30.09
C VAL A 440 14.24 27.76 -31.45
N GLU A 441 14.71 28.61 -32.38
CA GLU A 441 15.16 28.42 -33.79
C GLU A 441 14.09 28.35 -34.90
N LYS A 442 13.77 29.53 -35.48
CA LYS A 442 13.82 29.75 -36.94
C LYS A 442 14.94 30.74 -37.22
#